data_AF-A0A6G8I5E3-F1
#
_entry.id   AF-A0A6G8I5E3-F1
#
_cell.length_a   1.000
_cell.length_b   1.000
_cell.length_c   1.000
_cell.angle_alpha   90.00
_cell.angle_beta   90.00
_cell.angle_gamma   90.00
#
_symmetry.space_group_name_H-M   'P 1'
#
loop_
_entity.id
_entity.type
_entity.pdbx_description
1 polymer ?
#
loop_
_entity_poly.entity_id
_entity_poly.type
_entity_poly.pdbx_seq_one_letter_code
_entity_poly.pdbx_strand_id
1 'polypeptide(L)'
;MRTFLIARTKNNELLYGHSIVWELSGLDYVIDTWRKCQLGEISIYFKDLQDGAEVNAALKEGIFNLAPELDICISLDLPESETFFIEKSYDEENFNPLSGLCSFATVYFRELSADSGDLADVPRRYKEAFERIKDDFHIDILAKPHLLGSFTVFRPTRIEEEFKGFQSDTAAGYRIRLLDYFQLYEGAKVCLTAVAGHDTHTTELTLDDDLHVIDCGFVPDRHVTTIELNGQIIYRSSFSLVKHINFTAHVVEEKQVRIGDKVIVQKRSSEDRFDV
;
A
#
# COMPACT_ATOMS: atom_id res chain seq x y z
N MET A 1 -12.72 -0.07 11.12
CA MET A 1 -12.60 0.66 9.85
C MET A 1 -12.02 2.04 10.12
N ARG A 2 -10.84 2.37 9.59
CA ARG A 2 -10.19 3.68 9.80
C ARG A 2 -10.71 4.68 8.78
N THR A 3 -11.43 5.70 9.23
CA THR A 3 -12.07 6.71 8.38
C THR A 3 -11.36 8.04 8.51
N PHE A 4 -11.15 8.69 7.37
CA PHE A 4 -10.47 9.98 7.26
C PHE A 4 -11.23 10.88 6.29
N LEU A 5 -11.48 12.12 6.68
CA LEU A 5 -12.29 13.09 5.94
C LEU A 5 -11.57 14.44 5.92
N ILE A 6 -11.52 15.06 4.76
CA ILE A 6 -11.11 16.46 4.56
C ILE A 6 -12.32 17.21 4.04
N ALA A 7 -12.73 18.26 4.75
CA ALA A 7 -13.88 19.06 4.38
C ALA A 7 -13.60 20.56 4.48
N ARG A 8 -14.32 21.36 3.69
CA ARG A 8 -14.31 22.82 3.83
C ARG A 8 -15.10 23.24 5.06
N THR A 9 -14.55 24.13 5.87
CA THR A 9 -15.21 24.61 7.10
C THR A 9 -16.47 25.43 6.83
N LYS A 10 -16.55 26.14 5.70
CA LYS A 10 -17.64 27.08 5.42
C LYS A 10 -18.99 26.37 5.19
N ASN A 11 -18.97 25.23 4.53
CA ASN A 11 -20.16 24.51 4.06
C ASN A 11 -20.14 23.01 4.38
N ASN A 12 -19.13 22.54 5.13
CA ASN A 12 -18.91 21.12 5.42
C ASN A 12 -18.91 20.23 4.17
N GLU A 13 -18.48 20.78 3.04
CA GLU A 13 -18.37 20.04 1.79
C GLU A 13 -17.13 19.17 1.82
N LEU A 14 -17.30 17.88 1.50
CA LEU A 14 -16.17 16.96 1.36
C LEU A 14 -15.25 17.43 0.21
N LEU A 15 -13.95 17.51 0.51
CA LEU A 15 -12.90 17.67 -0.49
C LEU A 15 -12.26 16.35 -0.86
N TYR A 16 -12.04 15.49 0.13
CA TYR A 16 -11.47 14.15 -0.05
C TYR A 16 -11.81 13.33 1.19
N GLY A 17 -12.10 12.05 1.02
CA GLY A 17 -12.18 11.14 2.14
C GLY A 17 -11.78 9.74 1.75
N HIS A 18 -11.45 8.94 2.74
CA HIS A 18 -11.33 7.51 2.55
C HIS A 18 -11.71 6.76 3.82
N SER A 19 -11.98 5.48 3.65
CA SER A 19 -12.08 4.56 4.76
C SER A 19 -11.39 3.26 4.42
N ILE A 20 -10.54 2.81 5.32
CA ILE A 20 -9.82 1.55 5.18
C ILE A 20 -10.52 0.54 6.10
N VAL A 21 -11.01 -0.55 5.52
CA VAL A 21 -11.51 -1.71 6.26
C VAL A 21 -10.31 -2.43 6.85
N TRP A 22 -9.82 -1.88 7.95
CA TRP A 22 -8.70 -2.40 8.71
C TRP A 22 -9.24 -3.36 9.76
N GLU A 23 -9.00 -4.65 9.55
CA GLU A 23 -9.13 -5.63 10.63
C GLU A 23 -7.96 -5.38 11.60
N LEU A 24 -8.29 -4.80 12.76
CA LEU A 24 -7.34 -4.45 13.81
C LEU A 24 -7.06 -5.69 14.64
N SER A 25 -5.78 -6.00 14.83
CA SER A 25 -5.32 -6.97 15.82
C SER A 25 -5.32 -6.35 17.22
N GLY A 26 -5.14 -7.16 18.26
CA GLY A 26 -5.03 -6.67 19.65
C GLY A 26 -3.78 -5.80 19.93
N LEU A 27 -2.85 -5.69 18.98
CA LEU A 27 -1.64 -4.86 19.10
C LEU A 27 -1.79 -3.49 18.43
N ASP A 28 -2.84 -3.28 17.64
CA ASP A 28 -3.04 -2.04 16.91
C ASP A 28 -3.61 -0.94 17.82
N TYR A 29 -3.13 0.29 17.64
CA TYR A 29 -3.71 1.44 18.32
C TYR A 29 -5.08 1.81 17.71
N VAL A 30 -6.00 2.28 18.57
CA VAL A 30 -7.38 2.60 18.20
C VAL A 30 -7.67 4.07 18.46
N ILE A 31 -8.32 4.73 17.51
CA ILE A 31 -8.84 6.09 17.61
C ILE A 31 -10.36 6.00 17.79
N ASP A 32 -10.79 5.78 19.03
CA ASP A 32 -12.19 5.52 19.40
C ASP A 32 -13.14 6.73 19.28
N THR A 33 -12.60 7.92 19.11
CA THR A 33 -13.30 9.21 19.15
C THR A 33 -12.91 10.07 17.96
N TRP A 34 -13.84 10.89 17.46
CA TRP A 34 -13.56 11.78 16.34
C TRP A 34 -12.49 12.79 16.72
N ARG A 35 -11.35 12.75 16.02
CA ARG A 35 -10.30 13.76 16.11
C ARG A 35 -10.52 14.80 15.03
N LYS A 36 -10.20 16.05 15.35
CA LYS A 36 -10.29 17.20 14.44
C LYS A 36 -8.94 17.90 14.36
N CYS A 37 -8.49 18.19 13.14
CA CYS A 37 -7.41 19.13 12.85
C CYS A 37 -7.93 20.26 11.96
N GLN A 38 -7.57 21.51 12.27
CA GLN A 38 -8.02 22.70 11.55
C GLN A 38 -6.85 23.37 10.83
N LEU A 39 -6.97 23.57 9.52
CA LEU A 39 -6.00 24.21 8.65
C LEU A 39 -6.66 25.36 7.87
N GLY A 40 -6.82 26.52 8.52
CA GLY A 40 -7.55 27.65 7.92
C GLY A 40 -9.00 27.29 7.62
N GLU A 41 -9.43 27.42 6.36
CA GLU A 41 -10.78 27.04 5.93
C GLU A 41 -10.96 25.54 5.65
N ILE A 42 -9.95 24.70 5.94
CA ILE A 42 -10.02 23.25 5.80
C ILE A 42 -10.07 22.59 7.18
N SER A 43 -10.98 21.63 7.34
CA SER A 43 -11.10 20.78 8.53
C SER A 43 -10.82 19.33 8.16
N ILE A 44 -10.07 18.63 9.00
CA ILE A 44 -9.74 17.22 8.85
C ILE A 44 -10.34 16.46 10.02
N TYR A 45 -11.00 15.34 9.73
CA TYR A 45 -11.64 14.48 10.72
C TYR A 45 -11.18 13.04 10.54
N PHE A 46 -10.91 12.34 11.63
CA PHE A 46 -10.56 10.93 11.57
C PHE A 46 -10.95 10.17 12.84
N LYS A 47 -11.31 8.89 12.65
CA LYS A 47 -11.76 7.96 13.68
C LYS A 47 -11.64 6.53 13.19
N ASP A 48 -11.44 5.59 14.12
CA ASP A 48 -11.66 4.17 13.89
C ASP A 48 -13.13 3.81 14.23
N LEU A 49 -13.90 3.52 13.18
CA LEU A 49 -15.28 3.06 13.27
C LEU A 49 -15.31 1.54 13.55
N GLN A 50 -16.34 1.07 14.25
CA GLN A 50 -16.46 -0.34 14.60
C GLN A 50 -16.61 -1.22 13.35
N ASP A 51 -17.46 -0.81 12.42
CA ASP A 51 -17.73 -1.52 11.17
C ASP A 51 -17.94 -0.55 10.00
N GLY A 52 -18.37 -1.08 8.86
CA GLY A 52 -18.68 -0.29 7.66
C GLY A 52 -20.13 0.20 7.57
N ALA A 53 -21.00 -0.09 8.54
CA ALA A 53 -22.42 0.26 8.47
C ALA A 53 -22.62 1.79 8.46
N GLU A 54 -21.87 2.51 9.29
CA GLU A 54 -21.90 3.98 9.35
C GLU A 54 -21.45 4.61 8.03
N VAL A 55 -20.36 4.12 7.43
CA VAL A 55 -19.87 4.60 6.13
C VAL A 55 -20.88 4.30 5.02
N ASN A 56 -21.43 3.09 4.98
CA ASN A 56 -22.42 2.70 3.98
C ASN A 56 -23.70 3.53 4.09
N ALA A 57 -24.17 3.79 5.31
CA ALA A 57 -25.31 4.66 5.57
C ALA A 57 -25.02 6.09 5.09
N ALA A 58 -23.84 6.63 5.44
CA ALA A 58 -23.45 7.98 5.06
C ALA A 58 -23.39 8.16 3.53
N LEU A 59 -22.81 7.20 2.81
CA LEU A 59 -22.75 7.19 1.35
C LEU A 59 -24.14 7.09 0.72
N LYS A 60 -25.04 6.30 1.30
CA LYS A 60 -26.42 6.15 0.81
C LYS A 60 -27.28 7.40 1.07
N GLU A 61 -27.08 8.04 2.20
CA GLU A 61 -27.84 9.23 2.62
C GLU A 61 -27.27 10.53 2.04
N GLY A 62 -26.05 10.49 1.49
CA GLY A 62 -25.35 11.65 0.96
C GLY A 62 -24.81 12.59 2.05
N ILE A 63 -24.75 12.12 3.30
CA ILE A 63 -24.38 12.90 4.48
C ILE A 63 -23.59 12.02 5.45
N PHE A 64 -22.43 12.51 5.91
CA PHE A 64 -21.69 11.94 7.04
C PHE A 64 -21.98 12.74 8.30
N ASN A 65 -22.74 12.15 9.24
CA ASN A 65 -22.96 12.74 10.56
C ASN A 65 -21.78 12.39 11.46
N LEU A 66 -20.91 13.35 11.74
CA LEU A 66 -19.92 13.19 12.79
C LEU A 66 -20.66 13.18 14.14
N ALA A 67 -20.21 12.33 15.07
CA ALA A 67 -20.90 12.01 16.33
C ALA A 67 -21.52 13.25 17.02
N PRO A 68 -22.57 13.07 17.86
CA PRO A 68 -23.36 14.17 18.44
C PRO A 68 -22.54 15.25 19.16
N GLU A 69 -21.32 14.94 19.59
CA GLU A 69 -20.43 15.89 20.27
C GLU A 69 -19.90 17.01 19.36
N LEU A 70 -19.82 16.78 18.04
CA LEU A 70 -19.32 17.78 17.09
C LEU A 70 -20.45 18.57 16.42
N ASP A 71 -21.65 18.00 16.29
CA ASP A 71 -22.80 18.58 15.56
C ASP A 71 -22.40 19.04 14.14
N ILE A 72 -21.61 18.20 13.45
CA ILE A 72 -21.10 18.48 12.10
C ILE A 72 -21.63 17.41 11.14
N CYS A 73 -22.27 17.87 10.08
CA CYS A 73 -22.77 17.07 8.97
C CYS A 73 -21.92 17.40 7.73
N ILE A 74 -21.16 16.42 7.23
CA ILE A 74 -20.37 16.55 6.01
C ILE A 74 -21.20 16.08 4.82
N SER A 75 -21.30 16.91 3.78
CA SER A 75 -22.00 16.53 2.55
C SER A 75 -21.17 15.54 1.74
N LEU A 76 -21.80 14.43 1.35
CA LEU A 76 -21.28 13.34 0.51
C LEU A 76 -22.15 13.16 -0.75
N ASP A 77 -22.46 14.25 -1.45
CA ASP A 77 -23.17 14.17 -2.73
C ASP A 77 -22.26 13.58 -3.83
N LEU A 78 -22.14 12.25 -3.82
CA LEU A 78 -21.23 11.43 -4.64
C LEU A 78 -22.05 10.33 -5.34
N PRO A 79 -22.81 10.67 -6.41
CA PRO A 79 -23.76 9.76 -7.03
C PRO A 79 -23.11 8.64 -7.85
N GLU A 80 -21.88 8.84 -8.32
CA GLU A 80 -21.17 7.88 -9.15
C GLU A 80 -20.28 6.98 -8.29
N SER A 81 -20.09 5.74 -8.72
CA SER A 81 -19.15 4.84 -8.07
C SER A 81 -18.52 3.84 -9.03
N GLU A 82 -17.24 3.55 -8.81
CA GLU A 82 -16.50 2.54 -9.54
C GLU A 82 -15.76 1.63 -8.55
N THR A 83 -15.65 0.35 -8.90
CA THR A 83 -14.88 -0.63 -8.12
C THR A 83 -13.77 -1.23 -8.97
N PHE A 84 -12.57 -1.23 -8.43
CA PHE A 84 -11.40 -1.81 -9.09
C PHE A 84 -10.49 -2.52 -8.08
N PHE A 85 -9.64 -3.40 -8.61
CA PHE A 85 -8.62 -4.10 -7.86
C PHE A 85 -7.28 -3.40 -8.04
N ILE A 86 -6.65 -3.03 -6.92
CA ILE A 86 -5.30 -2.45 -6.88
C ILE A 86 -4.34 -3.60 -6.63
N GLU A 87 -3.47 -3.86 -7.60
CA GLU A 87 -2.40 -4.85 -7.48
C GLU A 87 -1.28 -4.35 -6.56
N LYS A 88 -0.51 -5.27 -5.97
CA LYS A 88 0.69 -4.91 -5.23
C LYS A 88 1.79 -4.56 -6.23
N SER A 89 1.99 -3.27 -6.45
CA SER A 89 3.07 -2.72 -7.25
C SER A 89 3.97 -1.82 -6.39
N TYR A 90 5.27 -1.89 -6.63
CA TYR A 90 6.25 -0.96 -6.05
C TYR A 90 6.56 0.21 -7.00
N ASP A 91 5.90 0.25 -8.17
CA ASP A 91 6.01 1.36 -9.10
C ASP A 91 5.05 2.49 -8.66
N GLU A 92 5.61 3.66 -8.32
CA GLU A 92 4.95 4.76 -7.59
C GLU A 92 3.95 5.63 -8.39
N GLU A 93 3.32 5.13 -9.45
CA GLU A 93 2.52 6.03 -10.31
C GLU A 93 1.15 6.43 -9.72
N ASN A 94 0.51 5.60 -8.88
CA ASN A 94 -0.83 5.87 -8.34
C ASN A 94 -0.84 6.16 -6.83
N PHE A 95 -1.75 7.01 -6.35
CA PHE A 95 -1.96 7.16 -4.90
C PHE A 95 -2.72 5.97 -4.34
N ASN A 96 -2.05 5.23 -3.47
CA ASN A 96 -2.64 4.20 -2.65
C ASN A 96 -2.18 4.47 -1.20
N PRO A 97 -3.09 4.79 -0.25
CA PRO A 97 -2.71 4.96 1.15
C PRO A 97 -2.18 3.65 1.77
N LEU A 98 -2.35 2.53 1.06
CA LEU A 98 -1.90 1.19 1.40
C LEU A 98 -0.83 0.71 0.39
N SER A 99 0.10 1.59 0.00
CA SER A 99 1.06 1.43 -1.11
C SER A 99 1.81 0.09 -1.22
N GLY A 100 1.80 -0.76 -0.18
CA GLY A 100 2.34 -2.12 -0.19
C GLY A 100 1.34 -3.28 -0.21
N LEU A 101 0.03 -3.02 -0.31
CA LEU A 101 -1.04 -4.04 -0.20
C LEU A 101 -1.95 -4.06 -1.43
N CYS A 102 -2.25 -5.28 -1.90
CA CYS A 102 -3.37 -5.49 -2.80
C CYS A 102 -4.67 -5.06 -2.11
N SER A 103 -5.53 -4.34 -2.83
CA SER A 103 -6.76 -3.80 -2.24
C SER A 103 -7.91 -3.76 -3.24
N PHE A 104 -9.10 -4.15 -2.83
CA PHE A 104 -10.30 -3.70 -3.52
C PHE A 104 -10.60 -2.27 -3.11
N ALA A 105 -10.77 -1.39 -4.09
CA ALA A 105 -11.16 -0.02 -3.87
C ALA A 105 -12.51 0.23 -4.54
N THR A 106 -13.45 0.76 -3.77
CA THR A 106 -14.67 1.36 -4.31
C THR A 106 -14.56 2.86 -4.13
N VAL A 107 -14.46 3.60 -5.25
CA VAL A 107 -14.38 5.05 -5.26
C VAL A 107 -15.76 5.60 -5.54
N TYR A 108 -16.24 6.46 -4.66
CA TYR A 108 -17.45 7.26 -4.85
C TYR A 108 -17.04 8.67 -5.24
N PHE A 109 -17.64 9.20 -6.29
CA PHE A 109 -17.27 10.51 -6.83
C PHE A 109 -18.49 11.22 -7.42
N ARG A 110 -18.31 12.50 -7.72
CA ARG A 110 -19.23 13.27 -8.56
C ARG A 110 -18.48 13.79 -9.77
N GLU A 111 -19.13 13.78 -10.93
CA GLU A 111 -18.57 14.46 -12.10
C GLU A 111 -18.48 15.96 -11.81
N LEU A 112 -17.33 16.55 -12.13
CA LEU A 112 -17.10 17.97 -11.99
C LEU A 112 -17.85 18.71 -13.10
N SER A 113 -19.08 19.14 -12.82
CA SER A 113 -19.82 20.00 -13.75
C SER A 113 -19.21 21.41 -13.78
N ALA A 114 -19.24 22.08 -14.95
CA ALA A 114 -18.75 23.45 -15.09
C ALA A 114 -19.45 24.47 -14.14
N ASP A 115 -20.62 24.11 -13.62
CA ASP A 115 -21.41 24.93 -12.69
C ASP A 115 -21.09 24.67 -11.20
N SER A 116 -20.25 23.68 -10.87
CA SER A 116 -19.82 23.41 -9.50
C SER A 116 -18.74 24.39 -9.05
N GLY A 117 -19.10 25.66 -8.82
CA GLY A 117 -18.36 26.67 -8.04
C GLY A 117 -16.88 26.37 -7.77
N ASP A 118 -16.13 26.32 -8.87
CA ASP A 118 -14.71 26.09 -9.09
C ASP A 118 -13.93 25.19 -8.09
N LEU A 119 -14.19 23.88 -8.12
CA LEU A 119 -13.25 22.88 -7.58
C LEU A 119 -11.87 22.92 -8.27
N ALA A 120 -11.75 23.47 -9.48
CA ALA A 120 -10.44 23.61 -10.14
C ALA A 120 -9.58 24.69 -9.46
N ASP A 121 -10.20 25.69 -8.83
CA ASP A 121 -9.50 26.70 -8.04
C ASP A 121 -9.16 26.26 -6.61
N VAL A 122 -9.72 25.14 -6.12
CA VAL A 122 -9.46 24.62 -4.77
C VAL A 122 -7.99 24.34 -4.50
N PRO A 123 -7.26 23.58 -5.36
CA PRO A 123 -5.81 23.39 -5.22
C PRO A 123 -5.04 24.71 -5.06
N ARG A 124 -5.40 25.72 -5.86
CA ARG A 124 -4.74 27.02 -5.86
C ARG A 124 -5.07 27.82 -4.60
N ARG A 125 -6.34 27.85 -4.22
CA ARG A 125 -6.85 28.61 -3.06
C ARG A 125 -6.36 28.07 -1.73
N TYR A 126 -6.25 26.75 -1.61
CA TYR A 126 -5.91 26.06 -0.36
C TYR A 126 -4.53 25.39 -0.41
N LYS A 127 -3.64 25.88 -1.28
CA LYS A 127 -2.31 25.30 -1.51
C LYS A 127 -1.54 25.02 -0.22
N GLU A 128 -1.41 26.01 0.67
CA GLU A 128 -0.68 25.86 1.93
C GLU A 128 -1.29 24.79 2.85
N ALA A 129 -2.62 24.68 2.88
CA ALA A 129 -3.30 23.64 3.65
C ALA A 129 -3.02 22.26 3.04
N PHE A 130 -3.01 22.13 1.72
CA PHE A 130 -2.71 20.86 1.04
C PHE A 130 -1.25 20.43 1.15
N GLU A 131 -0.29 21.35 1.12
CA GLU A 131 1.12 21.03 1.40
C GLU A 131 1.26 20.48 2.84
N ARG A 132 0.60 21.10 3.82
CA ARG A 132 0.56 20.57 5.19
C ARG A 132 -0.12 19.20 5.28
N ILE A 133 -1.21 18.98 4.54
CA ILE A 133 -1.88 17.69 4.49
C ILE A 133 -0.96 16.60 3.92
N LYS A 134 -0.19 16.92 2.89
CA LYS A 134 0.82 16.04 2.34
C LYS A 134 1.90 15.70 3.37
N ASP A 135 2.42 16.70 4.09
CA ASP A 135 3.48 16.49 5.07
C ASP A 135 2.99 15.69 6.30
N ASP A 136 1.82 16.03 6.83
CA ASP A 136 1.29 15.46 8.07
C ASP A 136 0.56 14.11 7.86
N PHE A 137 -0.06 13.91 6.69
CA PHE A 137 -0.94 12.76 6.41
C PHE A 137 -0.59 12.01 5.12
N HIS A 138 0.46 12.41 4.39
CA HIS A 138 0.92 11.78 3.15
C HIS A 138 -0.11 11.76 2.01
N ILE A 139 -1.10 12.66 2.02
CA ILE A 139 -2.10 12.78 0.95
C ILE A 139 -1.74 13.97 0.05
N ASP A 140 -1.23 13.70 -1.14
CA ASP A 140 -0.80 14.73 -2.10
C ASP A 140 -1.91 15.11 -3.10
N ILE A 141 -2.87 15.90 -2.64
CA ILE A 141 -3.99 16.40 -3.47
C ILE A 141 -3.49 17.28 -4.62
N LEU A 142 -2.40 18.03 -4.42
CA LEU A 142 -1.86 18.94 -5.43
C LEU A 142 -1.27 18.18 -6.61
N ALA A 143 -0.54 17.09 -6.35
CA ALA A 143 -0.04 16.20 -7.40
C ALA A 143 -1.16 15.32 -8.00
N LYS A 144 -2.24 15.08 -7.26
CA LYS A 144 -3.31 14.12 -7.63
C LYS A 144 -4.70 14.77 -7.51
N PRO A 145 -4.99 15.76 -8.38
CA PRO A 145 -6.23 16.52 -8.31
C PRO A 145 -7.49 15.69 -8.57
N HIS A 146 -7.38 14.51 -9.20
CA HIS A 146 -8.49 13.57 -9.39
C HIS A 146 -9.04 13.01 -8.08
N LEU A 147 -8.33 13.15 -6.96
CA LEU A 147 -8.83 12.79 -5.63
C LEU A 147 -9.85 13.79 -5.08
N LEU A 148 -9.92 15.01 -5.65
CA LEU A 148 -10.87 16.02 -5.19
C LEU A 148 -12.30 15.61 -5.48
N GLY A 149 -13.17 15.77 -4.49
CA GLY A 149 -14.58 15.40 -4.59
C GLY A 149 -14.78 13.88 -4.66
N SER A 150 -13.87 13.12 -4.05
CA SER A 150 -13.98 11.66 -3.97
C SER A 150 -13.98 11.15 -2.53
N PHE A 151 -14.63 10.00 -2.34
CA PHE A 151 -14.54 9.21 -1.13
C PHE A 151 -14.22 7.75 -1.49
N THR A 152 -13.13 7.20 -0.99
CA THR A 152 -12.69 5.84 -1.35
C THR A 152 -12.81 4.87 -0.19
N VAL A 153 -13.48 3.73 -0.39
CA VAL A 153 -13.48 2.61 0.53
C VAL A 153 -12.45 1.58 0.08
N PHE A 154 -11.40 1.39 0.89
CA PHE A 154 -10.35 0.40 0.65
C PHE A 154 -10.59 -0.85 1.50
N ARG A 155 -10.48 -2.03 0.86
CA ARG A 155 -10.48 -3.35 1.51
C ARG A 155 -9.16 -4.06 1.15
N PRO A 156 -8.10 -3.89 1.95
CA PRO A 156 -6.84 -4.56 1.71
C PRO A 156 -6.97 -6.07 1.91
N THR A 157 -6.31 -6.83 1.05
CA THR A 157 -6.01 -8.23 1.33
C THR A 157 -4.74 -8.31 2.17
N ARG A 158 -4.72 -9.15 3.21
CA ARG A 158 -3.53 -9.39 4.03
C ARG A 158 -2.94 -10.76 3.74
N ILE A 159 -2.40 -10.88 2.53
CA ILE A 159 -1.62 -12.04 2.12
C ILE A 159 -0.15 -11.62 2.10
N GLU A 160 0.66 -12.29 2.91
CA GLU A 160 2.12 -12.18 2.85
C GLU A 160 2.72 -13.30 2.03
N GLU A 161 3.73 -12.94 1.25
CA GLU A 161 4.43 -13.85 0.36
C GLU A 161 5.88 -13.92 0.80
N GLU A 162 6.28 -15.09 1.29
CA GLU A 162 7.68 -15.44 1.57
C GLU A 162 8.20 -16.24 0.38
N PHE A 163 9.23 -15.75 -0.30
CA PHE A 163 9.84 -16.43 -1.45
C PHE A 163 11.35 -16.58 -1.26
N LYS A 164 11.89 -17.76 -1.59
CA LYS A 164 13.33 -18.00 -1.59
C LYS A 164 13.77 -19.01 -2.65
N GLY A 165 14.62 -18.58 -3.57
CA GLY A 165 15.28 -19.46 -4.54
C GLY A 165 16.25 -20.45 -3.88
N PHE A 166 16.44 -21.62 -4.49
CA PHE A 166 17.45 -22.60 -4.07
C PHE A 166 18.11 -23.27 -5.28
N GLN A 167 19.38 -23.64 -5.10
CA GLN A 167 20.14 -24.43 -6.06
C GLN A 167 20.96 -25.47 -5.31
N SER A 168 20.98 -26.69 -5.84
CA SER A 168 21.77 -27.82 -5.37
C SER A 168 22.33 -28.59 -6.56
N ASP A 169 23.17 -29.60 -6.31
CA ASP A 169 23.75 -30.43 -7.37
C ASP A 169 22.71 -31.25 -8.16
N THR A 170 21.50 -31.42 -7.60
CA THR A 170 20.46 -32.31 -8.17
C THR A 170 19.14 -31.62 -8.50
N ALA A 171 18.92 -30.39 -8.02
CA ALA A 171 17.66 -29.66 -8.18
C ALA A 171 17.87 -28.14 -8.07
N ALA A 172 17.05 -27.37 -8.77
CA ALA A 172 17.04 -25.91 -8.69
C ALA A 172 15.61 -25.39 -8.81
N GLY A 173 15.26 -24.43 -7.97
CA GLY A 173 13.89 -23.95 -7.90
C GLY A 173 13.69 -22.91 -6.82
N TYR A 174 12.53 -22.94 -6.19
CA TYR A 174 12.18 -21.99 -5.14
C TYR A 174 11.28 -22.60 -4.06
N ARG A 175 11.29 -21.94 -2.90
CA ARG A 175 10.37 -22.18 -1.80
C ARG A 175 9.46 -20.98 -1.68
N ILE A 176 8.18 -21.23 -1.46
CA ILE A 176 7.19 -20.18 -1.28
C ILE A 176 6.22 -20.53 -0.17
N ARG A 177 5.86 -19.54 0.63
CA ARG A 177 4.76 -19.60 1.58
C ARG A 177 3.87 -18.37 1.38
N LEU A 178 2.57 -18.60 1.35
CA LEU A 178 1.55 -17.56 1.26
C LEU A 178 0.76 -17.58 2.56
N LEU A 179 0.87 -16.53 3.37
CA LEU A 179 0.19 -16.43 4.66
C LEU A 179 -1.05 -15.58 4.54
N ASP A 180 -2.23 -16.17 4.73
CA ASP A 180 -3.49 -15.43 4.87
C ASP A 180 -3.73 -15.08 6.35
N TYR A 181 -3.33 -13.87 6.75
CA TYR A 181 -3.37 -13.42 8.16
C TYR A 181 -4.72 -13.57 8.84
N PHE A 182 -5.81 -13.51 8.07
CA PHE A 182 -7.17 -13.52 8.59
C PHE A 182 -7.96 -14.76 8.18
N GLN A 183 -7.33 -15.68 7.44
CA GLN A 183 -7.98 -16.92 6.98
C GLN A 183 -9.29 -16.66 6.22
N LEU A 184 -9.32 -15.59 5.43
CA LEU A 184 -10.50 -15.16 4.67
C LEU A 184 -10.59 -15.78 3.28
N TYR A 185 -9.50 -16.40 2.80
CA TYR A 185 -9.33 -16.83 1.42
C TYR A 185 -8.98 -18.32 1.30
N GLU A 186 -9.26 -19.12 2.33
CA GLU A 186 -9.05 -20.57 2.32
C GLU A 186 -9.67 -21.22 1.05
N GLY A 187 -8.89 -22.07 0.37
CA GLY A 187 -9.35 -22.74 -0.84
C GLY A 187 -9.23 -21.90 -2.13
N ALA A 188 -8.75 -20.66 -2.06
CA ALA A 188 -8.45 -19.87 -3.26
C ALA A 188 -7.42 -20.56 -4.16
N LYS A 189 -7.51 -20.34 -5.47
CA LYS A 189 -6.56 -20.87 -6.45
C LYS A 189 -5.34 -19.96 -6.52
N VAL A 190 -4.15 -20.52 -6.36
CA VAL A 190 -2.87 -19.82 -6.52
C VAL A 190 -2.23 -20.25 -7.83
N CYS A 191 -1.81 -19.28 -8.64
CA CYS A 191 -1.00 -19.48 -9.82
C CYS A 191 0.35 -18.79 -9.62
N LEU A 192 1.43 -19.58 -9.71
CA LEU A 192 2.80 -19.16 -9.50
C LEU A 192 3.56 -19.25 -10.82
N THR A 193 4.13 -18.13 -11.25
CA THR A 193 4.96 -18.06 -12.45
C THR A 193 6.38 -17.67 -12.07
N ALA A 194 7.33 -18.57 -12.32
CA ALA A 194 8.76 -18.33 -12.19
C ALA A 194 9.39 -18.05 -13.56
N VAL A 195 10.27 -17.06 -13.62
CA VAL A 195 10.94 -16.63 -14.87
C VAL A 195 12.45 -16.47 -14.64
N ALA A 196 13.27 -17.03 -15.52
CA ALA A 196 14.72 -16.81 -15.56
C ALA A 196 15.19 -16.60 -17.02
N GLY A 197 15.47 -15.36 -17.41
CA GLY A 197 15.77 -15.02 -18.80
C GLY A 197 14.63 -15.40 -19.75
N HIS A 198 14.85 -16.41 -20.59
CA HIS A 198 13.83 -16.96 -21.50
C HIS A 198 13.07 -18.16 -20.92
N ASP A 199 13.55 -18.73 -19.81
CA ASP A 199 12.92 -19.89 -19.16
C ASP A 199 11.73 -19.44 -18.31
N THR A 200 10.63 -20.19 -18.41
CA THR A 200 9.40 -19.94 -17.66
C THR A 200 8.87 -21.24 -17.10
N HIS A 201 8.32 -21.18 -15.90
CA HIS A 201 7.68 -22.32 -15.25
C HIS A 201 6.43 -21.84 -14.51
N THR A 202 5.32 -22.55 -14.68
CA THR A 202 4.05 -22.24 -14.02
C THR A 202 3.61 -23.43 -13.18
N THR A 203 3.18 -23.15 -11.94
CA THR A 203 2.60 -24.13 -11.02
C THR A 203 1.30 -23.57 -10.46
N GLU A 204 0.31 -24.44 -10.29
CA GLU A 204 -0.94 -24.12 -9.60
C GLU A 204 -1.01 -24.89 -8.28
N LEU A 205 -1.48 -24.21 -7.24
CA LEU A 205 -1.74 -24.80 -5.92
C LEU A 205 -2.97 -24.18 -5.28
N THR A 206 -3.45 -24.78 -4.19
CA THR A 206 -4.51 -24.19 -3.37
C THR A 206 -3.89 -23.31 -2.30
N LEU A 207 -4.50 -22.17 -2.00
CA LEU A 207 -4.04 -21.30 -0.93
C LEU A 207 -4.15 -22.04 0.39
N ASP A 208 -2.99 -22.32 0.96
CA ASP A 208 -2.77 -22.85 2.29
C ASP A 208 -1.54 -22.15 2.88
N ASP A 209 -1.44 -22.11 4.20
CA ASP A 209 -0.33 -21.44 4.91
C ASP A 209 0.97 -22.29 4.91
N ASP A 210 1.00 -23.42 4.20
CA ASP A 210 2.13 -24.34 4.18
C ASP A 210 3.29 -23.82 3.32
N LEU A 211 4.48 -24.32 3.61
CA LEU A 211 5.67 -24.04 2.79
C LEU A 211 5.72 -25.00 1.60
N HIS A 212 5.61 -24.47 0.40
CA HIS A 212 5.74 -25.22 -0.85
C HIS A 212 7.16 -25.20 -1.38
N VAL A 213 7.65 -26.34 -1.86
CA VAL A 213 8.95 -26.47 -2.52
C VAL A 213 8.71 -26.86 -3.97
N ILE A 214 9.10 -26.00 -4.90
CA ILE A 214 8.86 -26.17 -6.33
C ILE A 214 10.21 -26.31 -7.03
N ASP A 215 10.43 -27.49 -7.62
CA ASP A 215 11.58 -27.76 -8.48
C ASP A 215 11.22 -27.43 -9.93
N CYS A 216 11.76 -26.32 -10.43
CA CYS A 216 11.51 -25.84 -11.78
C CYS A 216 12.76 -25.90 -12.69
N GLY A 217 13.85 -26.51 -12.21
CA GLY A 217 15.12 -26.65 -12.93
C GLY A 217 15.99 -25.39 -12.98
N PHE A 218 15.55 -24.26 -12.41
CA PHE A 218 16.30 -23.00 -12.39
C PHE A 218 15.96 -22.15 -11.16
N VAL A 219 16.88 -21.26 -10.76
CA VAL A 219 16.61 -20.23 -9.74
C VAL A 219 15.96 -19.03 -10.43
N PRO A 220 14.74 -18.61 -10.05
CA PRO A 220 14.05 -17.53 -10.74
C PRO A 220 14.74 -16.17 -10.59
N ASP A 221 14.63 -15.33 -11.62
CA ASP A 221 15.04 -13.92 -11.67
C ASP A 221 13.85 -13.02 -11.36
N ARG A 222 12.65 -13.49 -11.71
CA ARG A 222 11.38 -12.84 -11.45
C ARG A 222 10.35 -13.88 -11.04
N HIS A 223 9.49 -13.48 -10.13
CA HIS A 223 8.39 -14.28 -9.67
C HIS A 223 7.09 -13.48 -9.73
N VAL A 224 6.01 -14.13 -10.16
CA VAL A 224 4.67 -13.55 -10.22
C VAL A 224 3.71 -14.50 -9.52
N THR A 225 2.96 -13.98 -8.56
CA THR A 225 1.90 -14.72 -7.86
C THR A 225 0.56 -14.10 -8.21
N THR A 226 -0.41 -14.94 -8.53
CA THR A 226 -1.81 -14.54 -8.71
C THR A 226 -2.69 -15.46 -7.88
N ILE A 227 -3.58 -14.89 -7.07
CA ILE A 227 -4.54 -15.65 -6.26
C ILE A 227 -5.95 -15.25 -6.70
N GLU A 228 -6.75 -16.26 -7.01
CA GLU A 228 -8.12 -16.12 -7.49
C GLU A 228 -9.08 -16.86 -6.55
N LEU A 229 -10.15 -16.18 -6.17
CA LEU A 229 -11.26 -16.77 -5.42
C LEU A 229 -12.56 -16.51 -6.18
N ASN A 230 -13.31 -17.57 -6.48
CA ASN A 230 -14.59 -17.48 -7.21
C ASN A 230 -14.51 -16.74 -8.57
N GLY A 231 -13.37 -16.88 -9.28
CA GLY A 231 -13.15 -16.23 -10.57
C GLY A 231 -12.75 -14.76 -10.50
N GLN A 232 -12.47 -14.24 -9.29
CA GLN A 232 -12.00 -12.88 -9.07
C GLN A 232 -10.57 -12.90 -8.54
N ILE A 233 -9.67 -12.10 -9.13
CA ILE A 233 -8.31 -11.90 -8.62
C ILE A 233 -8.42 -11.13 -7.30
N ILE A 234 -7.92 -11.73 -6.22
CA ILE A 234 -7.87 -11.15 -4.88
C ILE A 234 -6.45 -10.71 -4.49
N TYR A 235 -5.44 -11.26 -5.15
CA TYR A 235 -4.05 -10.92 -4.90
C TYR A 235 -3.25 -11.07 -6.18
N ARG A 236 -2.38 -10.09 -6.44
CA ARG A 236 -1.38 -10.19 -7.49
C ARG A 236 -0.11 -9.49 -7.07
N SER A 237 1.00 -10.17 -7.24
CA SER A 237 2.34 -9.64 -6.97
C SER A 237 3.28 -9.97 -8.13
N SER A 238 4.29 -9.13 -8.33
CA SER A 238 5.36 -9.36 -9.29
C SER A 238 6.65 -8.80 -8.72
N PHE A 239 7.61 -9.68 -8.45
CA PHE A 239 8.88 -9.31 -7.84
C PHE A 239 10.06 -9.76 -8.70
N SER A 240 11.02 -8.86 -8.88
CA SER A 240 12.35 -9.20 -9.40
C SER A 240 13.27 -9.54 -8.24
N LEU A 241 14.05 -10.62 -8.39
CA LEU A 241 14.95 -11.12 -7.36
C LEU A 241 16.34 -10.55 -7.57
N VAL A 242 16.85 -9.87 -6.55
CA VAL A 242 18.24 -9.38 -6.54
C VAL A 242 19.17 -10.58 -6.44
N LYS A 243 19.86 -10.92 -7.53
CA LYS A 243 20.78 -12.05 -7.59
C LYS A 243 22.12 -11.78 -6.92
N HIS A 244 22.61 -10.54 -7.00
CA HIS A 244 23.88 -10.13 -6.42
C HIS A 244 23.85 -8.63 -6.13
N ILE A 245 24.49 -8.24 -5.03
CA ILE A 245 24.86 -6.85 -4.76
C ILE A 245 26.39 -6.83 -4.74
N ASN A 246 26.99 -6.15 -5.71
CA ASN A 246 28.44 -6.09 -5.84
C ASN A 246 28.93 -4.85 -5.11
N PHE A 247 29.60 -5.03 -3.97
CA PHE A 247 30.26 -3.93 -3.28
C PHE A 247 31.73 -3.86 -3.72
N THR A 248 32.12 -2.74 -4.32
CA THR A 248 33.53 -2.47 -4.59
C THR A 248 34.06 -1.53 -3.52
N ALA A 249 34.89 -2.05 -2.60
CA ALA A 249 35.56 -1.24 -1.61
C ALA A 249 36.94 -0.81 -2.12
N HIS A 250 37.16 0.50 -2.24
CA HIS A 250 38.47 1.05 -2.54
C HIS A 250 39.34 1.08 -1.27
N VAL A 251 40.29 0.15 -1.18
CA VAL A 251 41.32 0.16 -0.13
C VAL A 251 42.26 1.33 -0.40
N VAL A 252 42.26 2.30 0.51
CA VAL A 252 43.10 3.52 0.40
C VAL A 252 44.36 3.44 1.26
N GLU A 253 44.38 2.56 2.26
CA GLU A 253 45.53 2.35 3.11
C GLU A 253 45.67 0.87 3.49
N GLU A 254 46.87 0.33 3.33
CA GLU A 254 47.25 -0.99 3.84
C GLU A 254 48.43 -0.81 4.80
N LYS A 255 48.23 -1.21 6.05
CA LYS A 255 49.27 -1.16 7.08
C LYS A 255 49.54 -2.55 7.61
N GLN A 256 50.80 -2.95 7.55
CA GLN A 256 51.25 -4.18 8.18
C GLN A 256 51.67 -3.88 9.61
N VAL A 257 51.00 -4.51 10.58
CA VAL A 257 51.30 -4.39 12.00
C VAL A 257 51.89 -5.71 12.48
N ARG A 258 53.12 -5.66 12.98
CA ARG A 258 53.82 -6.85 13.48
C ARG A 258 53.63 -6.95 14.98
N ILE A 259 53.06 -8.06 15.44
CA ILE A 259 52.84 -8.35 16.86
C ILE A 259 53.52 -9.69 17.16
N GLY A 260 54.68 -9.62 17.83
CA GLY A 260 55.58 -10.76 17.96
C GLY A 260 56.05 -11.25 16.59
N ASP A 261 55.95 -12.56 16.35
CA ASP A 261 56.31 -13.18 15.07
C ASP A 261 55.18 -13.11 14.01
N LYS A 262 54.02 -12.56 14.35
CA LYS A 262 52.87 -12.46 13.44
C LYS A 262 52.82 -11.10 12.76
N VAL A 263 52.58 -11.09 11.45
CA VAL A 263 52.24 -9.88 10.68
C VAL A 263 50.74 -9.89 10.44
N ILE A 264 50.05 -8.85 10.90
CA ILE A 264 48.63 -8.60 10.63
C ILE A 264 48.55 -7.49 9.58
N VAL A 265 47.77 -7.71 8.53
CA VAL A 265 47.50 -6.70 7.51
C VAL A 265 46.19 -6.00 7.87
N GLN A 266 46.27 -4.72 8.24
CA GLN A 266 45.11 -3.87 8.45
C GLN A 266 44.84 -3.06 7.19
N LYS A 267 43.63 -3.15 6.64
CA LYS A 267 43.19 -2.39 5.48
C LYS A 267 42.14 -1.37 5.90
N ARG A 268 42.27 -0.13 5.40
CA ARG A 268 41.28 0.93 5.55
C ARG A 268 40.70 1.27 4.18
N SER A 269 39.39 1.25 4.09
CA SER A 269 38.64 1.64 2.89
C SER A 269 38.20 3.10 2.99
N SER A 270 38.05 3.76 1.84
CA SER A 270 37.53 5.14 1.76
C SER A 270 36.00 5.13 1.90
N GLU A 271 35.47 5.98 2.77
CA GLU A 271 34.02 6.12 3.01
C GLU A 271 33.32 6.92 1.89
N ASP A 272 34.08 7.74 1.17
CA ASP A 272 33.64 8.62 0.08
C ASP A 272 33.60 7.93 -1.29
N ARG A 273 34.02 6.66 -1.39
CA ARG A 273 34.05 5.86 -2.63
C ARG A 273 33.42 4.48 -2.44
N PHE A 274 32.27 4.46 -1.81
CA PHE A 274 31.37 3.30 -1.84
C PHE A 274 30.48 3.42 -3.07
N ASP A 275 30.80 2.68 -4.12
CA ASP A 275 29.88 2.47 -5.24
C ASP A 275 29.01 1.23 -4.93
N VAL A 276 27.69 1.41 -4.99
CA VAL A 276 26.65 0.35 -4.84
C VAL A 276 26.06 0.02 -6.20
#